data_AF-A0A1Y5H1T9-F1
#
_entry.id   AF-A0A1Y5H1T9-F1
#
_cell.length_a   1.000
_cell.length_b   1.000
_cell.length_c   1.000
_cell.angle_alpha   90.00
_cell.angle_beta   90.00
_cell.angle_gamma   90.00
#
_symmetry.space_group_name_H-M   'P 1'
#
loop_
_entity.id
_entity.type
_entity.pdbx_description
1 polymer ?
#
loop_
_entity_poly.entity_id
_entity_poly.type
_entity_poly.pdbx_seq_one_letter_code
_entity_poly.pdbx_strand_id
1 'polypeptide(L)' 'MARKKNFDPEAILLLAVELFWQKGYANTSLNDLVEHLGINRFSLYSTFGDKKNLYHQALNYYIDHF' A
#
# COMPACT_ATOMS: atom_id res chain seq x y z
N MET A 1 -15.52 -16.90 11.35
CA MET A 1 -16.02 -15.60 10.85
C MET A 1 -14.82 -14.74 10.51
N ALA A 2 -14.60 -14.44 9.22
CA ALA A 2 -13.49 -13.62 8.79
C ALA A 2 -13.62 -12.23 9.45
N ARG A 3 -12.64 -11.86 10.28
CA ARG A 3 -12.51 -10.51 10.83
C ARG A 3 -12.46 -9.58 9.62
N LYS A 4 -13.53 -8.78 9.40
CA LYS A 4 -13.56 -7.78 8.32
C LYS A 4 -12.23 -7.02 8.35
N LYS A 5 -11.47 -7.07 7.25
CA LYS A 5 -10.36 -6.14 7.09
C LYS A 5 -10.97 -4.74 7.23
N ASN A 6 -10.46 -3.93 8.15
CA ASN A 6 -10.99 -2.60 8.44
C ASN A 6 -10.72 -1.58 7.32
N PHE A 7 -10.25 -2.04 6.16
CA PHE A 7 -9.85 -1.21 5.04
C PHE A 7 -10.11 -1.95 3.73
N ASP A 8 -10.26 -1.18 2.67
CA ASP A 8 -10.35 -1.66 1.29
C ASP A 8 -8.94 -1.77 0.68
N PRO A 9 -8.48 -2.97 0.30
CA PRO A 9 -7.16 -3.15 -0.30
C PRO A 9 -6.93 -2.30 -1.56
N GLU A 10 -7.94 -2.09 -2.41
CA GLU A 10 -7.80 -1.31 -3.65
C GLU A 10 -7.59 0.17 -3.34
N ALA A 11 -8.33 0.71 -2.38
CA ALA A 11 -8.12 2.07 -1.88
C ALA A 11 -6.70 2.27 -1.31
N ILE A 12 -6.17 1.25 -0.63
CA ILE A 12 -4.78 1.30 -0.12
C ILE A 12 -3.77 1.26 -1.27
N LEU A 13 -4.01 0.50 -2.33
CA LEU A 13 -3.14 0.48 -3.50
C LEU A 13 -3.11 1.85 -4.18
N LEU A 14 -4.25 2.53 -4.32
CA LEU A 14 -4.30 3.89 -4.85
C LEU A 14 -3.48 4.88 -4.01
N LEU A 15 -3.65 4.87 -2.68
CA LEU A 15 -2.84 5.70 -1.78
C LEU A 15 -1.34 5.36 -1.86
N ALA A 16 -1.00 4.09 -2.04
CA ALA A 16 0.38 3.67 -2.21
C ALA A 16 0.96 4.20 -3.52
N VAL A 17 0.21 4.16 -4.63
CA VAL A 17 0.60 4.77 -5.91
C VAL A 17 0.93 6.26 -5.73
N GLU A 18 0.03 7.01 -5.08
CA GLU A 18 0.22 8.44 -4.83
C GLU A 18 1.50 8.72 -4.03
N LEU A 19 1.72 8.01 -2.93
CA LEU A 19 2.91 8.19 -2.11
C LEU A 19 4.19 7.85 -2.87
N PHE A 20 4.18 6.75 -3.63
CA PHE A 20 5.34 6.34 -4.41
C PHE A 20 5.65 7.31 -5.55
N TRP A 21 4.66 7.96 -6.16
CA TRP A 21 4.90 9.04 -7.11
C TRP A 21 5.47 10.29 -6.46
N GLN A 22 4.97 10.67 -5.28
CA GLN A 22 5.42 11.89 -4.61
C GLN A 22 6.83 11.78 -4.04
N LYS A 23 7.17 10.64 -3.41
CA LYS A 23 8.46 10.43 -2.72
C LYS A 23 9.46 9.58 -3.48
N GLY A 24 8.99 8.72 -4.38
CA GLY A 24 9.79 7.65 -4.98
C GLY A 24 9.96 6.44 -4.05
N TYR A 25 10.14 5.26 -4.65
CA TYR A 25 10.27 3.99 -3.91
C TYR A 25 11.43 3.99 -2.89
N ALA A 26 12.59 4.53 -3.26
CA ALA A 26 13.78 4.52 -2.42
C ALA A 26 13.61 5.38 -1.15
N ASN A 27 12.97 6.55 -1.27
CA ASN A 27 12.78 7.49 -0.15
C ASN A 27 11.53 7.19 0.68
N THR A 28 10.70 6.24 0.27
CA THR A 28 9.52 5.83 1.03
C THR A 28 9.90 4.80 2.09
N SER A 29 9.73 5.16 3.37
CA SER A 29 9.94 4.26 4.50
C SER A 29 8.67 3.48 4.86
N LEU A 30 8.80 2.46 5.71
CA LEU A 30 7.64 1.75 6.25
C LEU A 30 6.78 2.63 7.17
N ASN A 31 7.37 3.63 7.83
CA ASN A 31 6.59 4.58 8.64
C ASN A 31 5.75 5.47 7.75
N ASP A 32 6.32 6.00 6.67
CA ASP A 32 5.57 6.79 5.69
C ASP A 32 4.37 6.01 5.16
N LEU A 33 4.56 4.72 4.86
CA LEU A 33 3.48 3.85 4.39
C LEU A 33 2.38 3.67 5.45
N VAL A 34 2.75 3.34 6.69
CA VAL A 34 1.76 3.14 7.77
C VAL A 34 0.96 4.41 8.05
N GLU A 35 1.64 5.55 8.07
CA GLU A 35 1.02 6.87 8.32
C GLU A 35 0.12 7.30 7.16
N HIS A 36 0.61 7.19 5.92
CA HIS A 36 -0.13 7.64 4.74
C HIS A 36 -1.29 6.70 4.37
N LEU A 37 -1.11 5.39 4.51
CA LEU A 37 -2.12 4.39 4.17
C LEU A 37 -3.16 4.20 5.28
N GLY A 38 -2.93 4.75 6.48
CA GLY A 38 -3.86 4.64 7.61
C GLY A 38 -4.00 3.22 8.17
N ILE A 39 -3.05 2.33 7.89
CA ILE A 39 -3.06 0.93 8.35
C ILE A 39 -1.82 0.62 9.20
N ASN A 40 -1.98 -0.25 10.19
CA ASN A 40 -0.83 -0.70 10.97
C ASN A 40 0.11 -1.62 10.16
N ARG A 41 1.36 -1.74 10.61
CA ARG A 41 2.39 -2.58 9.98
C ARG A 41 1.94 -4.03 9.79
N PHE A 42 1.26 -4.62 10.77
CA PHE A 42 0.79 -6.01 10.69
C PHE A 42 -0.19 -6.20 9.53
N SER A 43 -1.13 -5.27 9.34
CA SER A 43 -2.10 -5.29 8.25
C SER A 43 -1.43 -5.10 6.89
N LEU A 44 -0.44 -4.21 6.83
CA LEU A 44 0.38 -4.00 5.65
C LEU A 44 1.10 -5.30 5.25
N TYR A 45 1.83 -5.92 6.18
CA TYR A 45 2.57 -7.15 5.90
C TYR A 45 1.68 -8.34 5.57
N SER A 46 0.60 -8.53 6.32
CA SER A 46 -0.32 -9.66 6.10
C SER A 46 -1.15 -9.53 4.83
N THR A 47 -1.31 -8.32 4.28
CA THR A 47 -2.11 -8.10 3.06
C THR A 47 -1.24 -7.90 1.82
N PHE A 48 -0.19 -7.09 1.91
CA PHE A 48 0.62 -6.67 0.76
C PHE A 48 2.03 -7.25 0.77
N GLY A 49 2.43 -7.95 1.84
CA GLY A 49 3.80 -8.40 2.02
C GLY A 49 4.72 -7.22 2.38
N ASP A 50 5.89 -7.14 1.75
CA ASP A 50 6.84 -6.07 2.04
C ASP A 50 6.61 -4.81 1.19
N LYS A 51 7.47 -3.80 1.39
CA LYS A 51 7.44 -2.56 0.59
C LYS A 51 7.56 -2.83 -0.91
N LYS A 52 8.35 -3.84 -1.32
CA LYS A 52 8.58 -4.16 -2.73
C LYS A 52 7.33 -4.77 -3.36
N ASN A 53 6.69 -5.72 -2.68
CA ASN A 53 5.44 -6.31 -3.14
C ASN A 53 4.30 -5.28 -3.17
N LEU A 54 4.21 -4.40 -2.18
CA LEU A 54 3.25 -3.30 -2.20
C LEU A 54 3.50 -2.36 -3.40
N TYR A 55 4.76 -2.03 -3.68
CA TYR A 55 5.12 -1.20 -4.83
C TYR A 55 4.71 -1.84 -6.17
N HIS A 56 5.01 -3.13 -6.36
CA HIS A 56 4.59 -3.84 -7.57
C HIS A 56 3.07 -3.93 -7.71
N GLN A 57 2.35 -4.21 -6.63
CA GLN A 57 0.89 -4.24 -6.65
C GLN A 57 0.29 -2.87 -6.94
N ALA A 58 0.85 -1.80 -6.38
CA ALA A 58 0.44 -0.42 -6.65
C ALA A 58 0.63 -0.08 -8.13
N LEU A 59 1.78 -0.41 -8.72
CA LEU A 59 2.03 -0.20 -10.15
C LEU A 59 1.08 -1.00 -11.04
N ASN A 60 0.85 -2.28 -10.73
CA ASN A 60 -0.09 -3.11 -11.49
C ASN A 60 -1.51 -2.54 -11.39
N TYR A 61 -1.93 -2.16 -10.19
CA TYR A 61 -3.24 -1.52 -9.98
C TYR A 61 -3.39 -0.25 -10.83
N TYR A 62 -2.36 0.59 -10.88
CA TYR A 62 -2.36 1.78 -11.73
C TYR A 62 -2.53 1.42 -13.22
N ILE A 63 -1.75 0.46 -13.74
CA ILE A 63 -1.79 0.04 -15.15
C ILE A 63 -3.15 -0.58 -15.52
N ASP A 64 -3.77 -1.31 -14.59
CA ASP A 64 -5.02 -2.02 -14.88
C ASP A 64 -6.27 -1.13 -14.81
N HIS A 65 -6.19 0.00 -14.09
CA HIS A 65 -7.35 0.87 -13.81
C HIS A 65 -7.28 2.25 -14.48
N PHE A 66 -6.14 2.61 -15.10
CA PHE A 66 -5.90 3.90 -15.76
C PHE A 66 -5.12 3.73 -17.06
#